data_AF-A0A6J8CU36-F1
#
_entry.id   AF-A0A6J8CU36-F1
#
_cell.length_a   1.000
_cell.length_b   1.000
_cell.length_c   1.000
_cell.angle_alpha   90.00
_cell.angle_beta   90.00
_cell.angle_gamma   90.00
#
_symmetry.space_group_name_H-M   'P 1'
#
loop_
_entity.id
_entity.type
_entity.pdbx_description
1 polymer ?
#
loop_
_entity_poly.entity_id
_entity_poly.type
_entity_poly.pdbx_seq_one_letter_code
_entity_poly.pdbx_strand_id
1 'polypeptide(L)'
;MNLDLQHIDLMQNSINLLPDGLFNHPFRQKISIILDKNNLQSLPNFPSKPNTIQQISLKYNRFSCLSDDNIAKLNIIKPSRVFLRGNPIECSCKTLSFLKWVHHSGIIGDVDEVECVLQNGTLAILSHFLRNLKTYEISCQSKLWIILASSITCVTILALIFGIIYYRFRFAFEYFFLRIKMKLRHYQPLLEEFNHDAFISYCHKDISWVKTLYDKMQSRGFSLCLYHKDFKVGMPIAECIVEAINSSRKVVFVITKDFLESSWGTYEIEMTRMHAFREGRESMVIVILKDDIKKDYLPKALKEIWYKVVCIVWPSDSEAPYNSEEIFYEKLCLTLSDGRMKFCDDNTSKL
;
A
#
# COMPACT_ATOMS: atom_id res chain seq x y z
N MET A 1 62.34 43.41 -25.80
CA MET A 1 62.90 42.22 -25.12
C MET A 1 62.26 40.99 -25.72
N ASN A 2 63.02 40.22 -26.52
CA ASN A 2 62.62 38.89 -26.99
C ASN A 2 62.87 37.91 -25.83
N LEU A 3 61.81 37.39 -25.23
CA LEU A 3 61.91 36.27 -24.30
C LEU A 3 61.73 34.99 -25.11
N ASP A 4 62.83 34.44 -25.63
CA ASP A 4 62.90 33.08 -26.17
C ASP A 4 62.90 32.06 -25.00
N LEU A 5 61.86 32.07 -24.16
CA LEU A 5 61.68 31.03 -23.13
C LEU A 5 60.88 29.86 -23.72
N GLN A 6 61.56 28.75 -23.97
CA GLN A 6 60.93 27.44 -24.23
C GLN A 6 60.35 26.81 -22.94
N HIS A 7 60.80 27.30 -21.78
CA HIS A 7 60.41 26.80 -20.45
C HIS A 7 60.26 27.98 -19.48
N ILE A 8 59.17 28.04 -18.72
CA ILE A 8 58.99 28.94 -17.57
C ILE A 8 59.17 28.08 -16.31
N ASP A 9 60.24 28.33 -15.57
CA ASP A 9 60.54 27.61 -14.33
C ASP A 9 60.35 28.51 -13.10
N LEU A 10 59.42 28.11 -12.25
CA LEU A 10 59.04 28.77 -11.01
C LEU A 10 59.07 27.79 -9.83
N MET A 11 59.86 26.72 -9.94
CA MET A 11 59.93 25.69 -8.90
C MET A 11 60.54 26.19 -7.58
N GLN A 12 60.13 25.60 -6.45
CA GLN A 12 60.73 25.80 -5.13
C GLN A 12 60.72 27.27 -4.64
N ASN A 13 59.67 28.02 -4.96
CA ASN A 13 59.54 29.43 -4.57
C ASN A 13 58.54 29.64 -3.41
N SER A 14 58.07 28.56 -2.77
CA SER A 14 57.05 28.62 -1.72
C SER A 14 55.77 29.37 -2.13
N ILE A 15 55.45 29.37 -3.43
CA ILE A 15 54.34 30.14 -4.00
C ILE A 15 53.01 29.55 -3.50
N ASN A 16 52.17 30.39 -2.90
CA ASN A 16 50.82 30.01 -2.48
C ASN A 16 49.77 30.36 -3.56
N LEU A 17 49.98 31.47 -4.27
CA LEU A 17 49.10 31.98 -5.32
C LEU A 17 49.96 32.67 -6.38
N LEU A 18 49.64 32.41 -7.65
CA LEU A 18 50.22 33.13 -8.78
C LEU A 18 49.29 34.31 -9.13
N PRO A 19 49.84 35.51 -9.39
CA PRO A 19 49.03 36.67 -9.70
C PRO A 19 48.25 36.49 -11.00
N ASP A 20 47.02 37.01 -10.99
CA ASP A 20 46.17 37.02 -12.17
C ASP A 20 46.82 37.84 -13.29
N GLY A 21 46.90 37.22 -14.46
CA GLY A 21 47.46 37.84 -15.65
C GLY A 21 48.96 37.69 -15.86
N LEU A 22 49.65 36.93 -15.01
CA LEU A 22 51.06 36.55 -15.22
C LEU A 22 51.33 35.98 -16.63
N PHE A 23 50.34 35.27 -17.18
CA PHE A 23 50.42 34.63 -18.49
C PHE A 23 49.51 35.30 -19.55
N ASN A 24 49.03 36.53 -19.33
CA ASN A 24 48.11 37.21 -20.26
C ASN A 24 48.74 37.59 -21.60
N HIS A 25 50.08 37.61 -21.70
CA HIS A 25 50.75 37.91 -22.95
C HIS A 25 50.73 36.69 -23.89
N PRO A 26 50.36 36.86 -25.18
CA PRO A 26 50.28 35.75 -26.11
C PRO A 26 51.69 35.21 -26.40
N PHE A 27 51.92 33.94 -26.08
CA PHE A 27 53.17 33.27 -26.44
C PHE A 27 53.17 32.93 -27.93
N ARG A 28 54.31 33.17 -28.59
CA ARG A 28 54.50 32.86 -30.02
C ARG A 28 54.82 31.38 -30.27
N GLN A 29 55.30 30.67 -29.25
CA GLN A 29 55.69 29.26 -29.31
C GLN A 29 55.01 28.48 -28.17
N LYS A 30 55.06 27.15 -28.26
CA LYS A 30 54.60 26.28 -27.17
C LYS A 30 55.54 26.38 -25.98
N ILE A 31 54.99 26.55 -24.78
CA ILE A 31 55.77 26.72 -23.54
C ILE A 31 55.53 25.57 -22.57
N SER A 32 56.58 25.14 -21.88
CA SER A 32 56.48 24.29 -20.69
C SER A 32 56.47 25.14 -19.41
N ILE A 33 55.49 24.95 -18.53
CA ILE A 33 55.38 25.68 -17.26
C ILE A 33 55.71 24.71 -16.12
N ILE A 34 56.73 25.02 -15.32
CA ILE A 34 57.18 24.20 -14.18
C ILE A 34 56.86 24.97 -12.90
N LEU A 35 55.93 24.43 -12.11
CA LEU A 35 55.44 25.00 -10.85
C LEU A 35 55.68 24.05 -9.66
N ASP A 36 56.66 23.17 -9.81
CA ASP A 36 56.93 22.10 -8.84
C ASP A 36 57.39 22.63 -7.47
N LYS A 37 57.12 21.87 -6.41
CA LYS A 37 57.59 22.17 -5.04
C LYS A 37 57.15 23.55 -4.54
N ASN A 38 55.91 23.92 -4.79
CA ASN A 38 55.27 25.12 -4.25
C ASN A 38 54.12 24.73 -3.31
N ASN A 39 53.32 25.69 -2.88
CA ASN A 39 52.17 25.48 -1.97
C ASN A 39 50.84 25.73 -2.67
N LEU A 40 50.78 25.53 -3.99
CA LEU A 40 49.60 25.83 -4.81
C LEU A 40 48.45 24.87 -4.49
N GLN A 41 47.24 25.44 -4.47
CA GLN A 41 45.96 24.71 -4.37
C GLN A 41 45.01 25.04 -5.52
N SER A 42 45.32 26.07 -6.31
CA SER A 42 44.55 26.51 -7.47
C SER A 42 45.47 26.79 -8.66
N LEU A 43 44.90 26.74 -9.86
CA LEU A 43 45.61 27.12 -11.08
C LEU A 43 45.46 28.63 -11.34
N PRO A 44 46.51 29.29 -11.83
CA PRO A 44 46.41 30.65 -12.33
C PRO A 44 45.50 30.73 -13.55
N ASN A 45 45.10 31.94 -13.90
CA ASN A 45 44.52 32.22 -15.20
C ASN A 45 45.59 32.07 -16.29
N PHE A 46 45.31 31.21 -17.27
CA PHE A 46 46.13 31.01 -18.45
C PHE A 46 45.58 31.84 -19.62
N PRO A 47 46.39 32.18 -20.63
CA PRO A 47 45.90 32.88 -21.80
C PRO A 47 44.86 32.01 -22.50
N SER A 48 43.74 32.62 -22.90
CA SER A 48 42.58 31.93 -23.49
C SER A 48 42.84 31.29 -24.87
N LYS A 49 44.10 31.25 -25.33
CA LYS A 49 44.48 30.71 -26.62
C LYS A 49 44.84 29.22 -26.49
N PRO A 50 44.09 28.30 -27.15
CA PRO A 50 44.35 26.87 -27.07
C PRO A 50 45.71 26.50 -27.67
N ASN A 51 46.30 25.40 -27.21
CA ASN A 51 47.53 24.78 -27.71
C ASN A 51 48.82 25.62 -27.57
N THR A 52 48.79 26.68 -26.77
CA THR A 52 49.95 27.53 -26.50
C THR A 52 50.87 26.94 -25.41
N ILE A 53 50.35 26.03 -24.59
CA ILE A 53 51.09 25.39 -23.49
C ILE A 53 51.30 23.91 -23.84
N GLN A 54 52.55 23.46 -23.83
CA GLN A 54 52.91 22.07 -24.10
C GLN A 54 52.67 21.21 -22.86
N GLN A 55 53.20 21.62 -21.72
CA GLN A 55 53.10 20.87 -20.48
C GLN A 55 53.02 21.79 -19.27
N ILE A 56 52.34 21.33 -18.23
CA ILE A 56 52.25 22.00 -16.94
C ILE A 56 52.67 21.00 -15.87
N SER A 57 53.77 21.27 -15.18
CA SER A 57 54.22 20.46 -14.05
C SER A 57 53.79 21.13 -12.74
N LEU A 58 53.04 20.40 -11.92
CA LEU A 58 52.49 20.85 -10.63
C LEU A 58 52.96 19.91 -9.50
N LYS A 59 54.08 19.23 -9.67
CA LYS A 59 54.51 18.17 -8.75
C LYS A 59 54.81 18.74 -7.36
N TYR A 60 54.55 17.96 -6.32
CA TYR A 60 54.82 18.36 -4.93
C TYR A 60 54.19 19.71 -4.54
N ASN A 61 52.91 19.87 -4.85
CA ASN A 61 52.08 21.00 -4.39
C ASN A 61 51.03 20.48 -3.38
N ARG A 62 49.96 21.25 -3.13
CA ARG A 62 48.92 20.93 -2.14
C ARG A 62 47.55 20.67 -2.77
N PHE A 63 47.50 20.21 -4.02
CA PHE A 63 46.23 19.89 -4.67
C PHE A 63 45.61 18.61 -4.09
N SER A 64 44.43 18.75 -3.48
CA SER A 64 43.59 17.59 -3.13
C SER A 64 42.70 17.16 -4.30
N CYS A 65 42.24 18.11 -5.10
CA CYS A 65 41.62 17.89 -6.39
C CYS A 65 41.80 19.14 -7.26
N LEU A 66 41.57 19.01 -8.57
CA LEU A 66 41.35 20.19 -9.40
C LEU A 66 39.87 20.56 -9.32
N SER A 67 39.59 21.80 -8.90
CA SER A 67 38.24 22.36 -8.91
C SER A 67 37.66 22.40 -10.33
N ASP A 68 36.34 22.49 -10.45
CA ASP A 68 35.67 22.61 -11.75
C ASP A 68 36.16 23.82 -12.55
N ASP A 69 36.52 24.92 -11.87
CA ASP A 69 37.16 26.10 -12.47
C ASP A 69 38.56 25.78 -13.05
N ASN A 70 39.41 25.08 -12.28
CA ASN A 70 40.71 24.63 -12.77
C ASN A 70 40.57 23.67 -13.97
N ILE A 71 39.60 22.76 -13.91
CA ILE A 71 39.29 21.84 -15.01
C ILE A 71 38.82 22.62 -16.25
N ALA A 72 37.96 23.63 -16.09
CA ALA A 72 37.52 24.48 -17.19
C ALA A 72 38.70 25.22 -17.84
N LYS A 73 39.60 25.80 -17.03
CA LYS A 73 40.84 26.44 -17.52
C LYS A 73 41.71 25.48 -18.33
N LEU A 74 41.91 24.25 -17.83
CA LEU A 74 42.69 23.23 -18.54
C LEU A 74 42.01 22.77 -19.83
N ASN A 75 40.68 22.66 -19.85
CA ASN A 75 39.91 22.29 -21.04
C ASN A 75 39.94 23.38 -22.13
N ILE A 76 40.10 24.65 -21.75
CA ILE A 76 40.26 25.78 -22.68
C ILE A 76 41.65 25.72 -23.33
N ILE A 77 42.71 25.61 -22.52
CA ILE A 77 44.09 25.70 -23.04
C ILE A 77 44.58 24.40 -23.69
N LYS A 78 44.02 23.24 -23.28
CA LYS A 78 44.34 21.89 -23.76
C LYS A 78 45.85 21.60 -23.80
N PRO A 79 46.52 21.54 -22.63
CA PRO A 79 47.94 21.21 -22.59
C PRO A 79 48.14 19.75 -23.02
N SER A 80 49.31 19.41 -23.58
CA SER A 80 49.58 18.03 -24.01
C SER A 80 49.76 17.09 -22.81
N ARG A 81 50.39 17.56 -21.73
CA ARG A 81 50.52 16.81 -20.46
C ARG A 81 50.46 17.72 -19.24
N VAL A 82 49.85 17.20 -18.17
CA VAL A 82 49.87 17.79 -16.83
C VAL A 82 50.47 16.77 -15.87
N PHE A 83 51.32 17.23 -14.95
CA PHE A 83 51.97 16.35 -13.97
C PHE A 83 51.54 16.72 -12.55
N LEU A 84 51.10 15.72 -11.77
CA LEU A 84 50.49 15.91 -10.45
C LEU A 84 51.18 15.12 -9.34
N ARG A 85 52.26 14.37 -9.61
CA ARG A 85 52.94 13.54 -8.61
C ARG A 85 53.29 14.31 -7.33
N GLY A 86 53.12 13.67 -6.17
CA GLY A 86 53.47 14.25 -4.86
C GLY A 86 52.45 15.25 -4.32
N ASN A 87 51.27 15.36 -4.92
CA ASN A 87 50.13 16.09 -4.37
C ASN A 87 49.23 15.17 -3.54
N PRO A 88 48.57 15.68 -2.48
CA PRO A 88 47.67 14.89 -1.64
C PRO A 88 46.29 14.67 -2.29
N ILE A 89 46.25 14.03 -3.46
CA ILE A 89 45.02 13.84 -4.24
C ILE A 89 44.01 13.01 -3.45
N GLU A 90 42.79 13.50 -3.29
CA GLU A 90 41.72 12.80 -2.57
C GLU A 90 40.94 11.89 -3.54
N CYS A 91 40.85 10.60 -3.21
CA CYS A 91 40.05 9.60 -3.91
C CYS A 91 38.78 9.29 -3.11
N SER A 92 37.75 10.13 -3.27
CA SER A 92 36.49 9.99 -2.52
C SER A 92 35.28 10.33 -3.39
N CYS A 93 34.06 10.04 -2.88
CA CYS A 93 32.83 10.45 -3.58
C CYS A 93 32.72 11.98 -3.77
N LYS A 94 33.45 12.80 -2.98
CA LYS A 94 33.45 14.27 -3.12
C LYS A 94 34.23 14.75 -4.34
N THR A 95 35.28 14.03 -4.73
CA THR A 95 36.17 14.37 -5.84
C THR A 95 35.88 13.57 -7.12
N LEU A 96 34.72 12.89 -7.17
CA LEU A 96 34.35 12.00 -8.26
C LEU A 96 34.36 12.70 -9.64
N SER A 97 33.94 13.97 -9.72
CA SER A 97 33.96 14.76 -10.95
C SER A 97 35.38 14.94 -11.50
N PHE A 98 36.33 15.27 -10.62
CA PHE A 98 37.74 15.39 -10.98
C PHE A 98 38.32 14.05 -11.45
N LEU A 99 38.04 12.96 -10.73
CA LEU A 99 38.53 11.62 -11.08
C LEU A 99 37.99 11.15 -12.45
N LYS A 100 36.72 11.42 -12.74
CA LYS A 100 36.12 11.19 -14.07
C LYS A 100 36.80 12.01 -15.15
N TRP A 101 37.08 13.28 -14.89
CA TRP A 101 37.78 14.13 -15.84
C TRP A 101 39.21 13.63 -16.10
N VAL A 102 39.95 13.19 -15.08
CA VAL A 102 41.28 12.58 -15.25
C VAL A 102 41.18 11.33 -16.15
N HIS A 103 40.21 10.45 -15.88
CA HIS A 103 40.00 9.23 -16.65
C HIS A 103 39.68 9.51 -18.12
N HIS A 104 38.82 10.49 -18.42
CA HIS A 104 38.39 10.79 -19.78
C HIS A 104 39.35 11.69 -20.57
N SER A 105 40.01 12.63 -19.91
CA SER A 105 40.87 13.61 -20.59
C SER A 105 42.19 13.00 -21.08
N GLY A 106 42.75 12.04 -20.33
CA GLY A 106 44.03 11.42 -20.65
C GLY A 106 45.23 12.39 -20.62
N ILE A 107 45.05 13.61 -20.10
CA ILE A 107 46.11 14.63 -20.13
C ILE A 107 47.09 14.51 -18.96
N ILE A 108 46.78 13.72 -17.93
CA ILE A 108 47.68 13.51 -16.79
C ILE A 108 48.80 12.55 -17.20
N GLY A 109 50.01 13.08 -17.31
CA GLY A 109 51.17 12.37 -17.86
C GLY A 109 51.85 11.40 -16.88
N ASP A 110 51.60 11.53 -15.59
CA ASP A 110 52.20 10.74 -14.48
C ASP A 110 51.14 9.99 -13.66
N VAL A 111 50.02 9.60 -14.27
CA VAL A 111 48.88 8.95 -13.58
C VAL A 111 49.28 7.69 -12.79
N ASP A 112 50.31 6.96 -13.24
CA ASP A 112 50.84 5.75 -12.57
C ASP A 112 51.76 6.06 -11.37
N GLU A 113 52.21 7.30 -11.23
CA GLU A 113 53.07 7.76 -10.13
C GLU A 113 52.32 8.63 -9.11
N VAL A 114 51.08 8.97 -9.39
CA VAL A 114 50.22 9.76 -8.48
C VAL A 114 49.60 8.83 -7.45
N GLU A 115 49.89 9.08 -6.18
CA GLU A 115 49.20 8.46 -5.06
C GLU A 115 47.97 9.26 -4.70
N CYS A 116 46.85 8.58 -4.43
CA CYS A 116 45.65 9.20 -3.91
C CYS A 116 45.25 8.65 -2.54
N VAL A 117 44.75 9.55 -1.70
CA VAL A 117 44.30 9.32 -0.34
C VAL A 117 42.85 8.87 -0.37
N LEU A 118 42.60 7.64 0.08
CA LEU A 118 41.25 7.09 0.24
C LEU A 118 40.60 7.61 1.53
N GLN A 119 39.27 7.48 1.65
CA GLN A 119 38.51 7.97 2.82
C GLN A 119 38.96 7.38 4.17
N ASN A 120 39.57 6.19 4.16
CA ASN A 120 40.12 5.51 5.33
C ASN A 120 41.58 5.89 5.63
N GLY A 121 42.16 6.84 4.87
CA GLY A 121 43.55 7.28 5.02
C GLY A 121 44.60 6.42 4.32
N THR A 122 44.22 5.32 3.66
CA THR A 122 45.18 4.51 2.89
C THR A 122 45.53 5.16 1.56
N LEU A 123 46.76 4.96 1.10
CA LEU A 123 47.24 5.43 -0.20
C LEU A 123 47.02 4.36 -1.27
N ALA A 124 46.54 4.78 -2.44
CA ALA A 124 46.40 3.93 -3.62
C ALA A 124 46.97 4.65 -4.85
N ILE A 125 47.52 3.89 -5.80
CA ILE A 125 47.95 4.45 -7.08
C ILE A 125 46.71 4.90 -7.86
N LEU A 126 46.72 6.14 -8.34
CA LEU A 126 45.59 6.76 -9.03
C LEU A 126 45.16 5.93 -10.25
N SER A 127 46.09 5.45 -11.06
CA SER A 127 45.76 4.62 -12.23
C SER A 127 45.03 3.32 -11.85
N HIS A 128 45.40 2.67 -10.74
CA HIS A 128 44.69 1.49 -10.24
C HIS A 128 43.28 1.83 -9.74
N PHE A 129 43.13 2.97 -9.07
CA PHE A 129 41.82 3.45 -8.63
C PHE A 129 40.90 3.74 -9.83
N LEU A 130 41.43 4.43 -10.86
CA LEU A 130 40.67 4.80 -12.05
C LEU A 130 40.17 3.59 -12.86
N ARG A 131 40.87 2.45 -12.83
CA ARG A 131 40.37 1.19 -13.45
C ARG A 131 39.04 0.72 -12.85
N ASN A 132 38.82 1.00 -11.55
CA ASN A 132 37.61 0.62 -10.82
C ASN A 132 36.65 1.80 -10.61
N LEU A 133 36.83 2.92 -11.31
CA LEU A 133 36.06 4.15 -11.10
C LEU A 133 34.56 3.95 -11.29
N LYS A 134 34.14 3.16 -12.29
CA LYS A 134 32.73 2.89 -12.57
C LYS A 134 32.04 2.13 -11.42
N THR A 135 32.71 1.13 -10.86
CA THR A 135 32.20 0.38 -9.70
C THR A 135 32.12 1.27 -8.46
N TYR A 136 33.11 2.14 -8.28
CA TYR A 136 33.14 3.11 -7.18
C TYR A 136 32.02 4.15 -7.29
N GLU A 137 31.75 4.66 -8.50
CA GLU A 137 30.64 5.57 -8.79
C GLU A 137 29.28 4.97 -8.38
N ILE A 138 29.04 3.71 -8.74
CA ILE A 138 27.81 2.99 -8.35
C ILE A 138 27.69 2.91 -6.83
N SER A 139 28.79 2.64 -6.12
CA SER A 139 28.81 2.59 -4.65
C SER A 139 28.48 3.93 -3.99
N CYS A 140 28.93 5.05 -4.57
CA CYS A 140 28.60 6.39 -4.09
C CYS A 140 27.11 6.71 -4.23
N GLN A 141 26.44 6.21 -5.27
CA GLN A 141 25.01 6.46 -5.52
C GLN A 141 24.08 5.44 -4.84
N SER A 142 24.55 4.21 -4.59
CA SER A 142 23.70 3.07 -4.19
C SER A 142 22.99 3.24 -2.85
N LYS A 143 23.60 3.96 -1.89
CA LYS A 143 23.02 4.09 -0.53
C LYS A 143 21.62 4.68 -0.53
N LEU A 144 21.40 5.76 -1.30
CA LEU A 144 20.09 6.41 -1.37
C LEU A 144 19.07 5.52 -2.08
N TRP A 145 19.45 4.91 -3.20
CA TRP A 145 18.56 4.05 -3.98
C TRP A 145 18.15 2.78 -3.24
N ILE A 146 19.04 2.18 -2.45
CA ILE A 146 18.72 1.02 -1.61
C ILE A 146 17.72 1.39 -0.51
N ILE A 147 17.90 2.54 0.14
CA ILE A 147 16.97 3.04 1.17
C ILE A 147 15.59 3.30 0.56
N LEU A 148 15.53 3.96 -0.60
CA LEU A 148 14.27 4.23 -1.29
C LEU A 148 13.57 2.94 -1.73
N ALA A 149 14.31 2.01 -2.35
CA ALA A 149 13.75 0.75 -2.83
C ALA A 149 13.20 -0.12 -1.68
N SER A 150 13.96 -0.25 -0.59
CA SER A 150 13.51 -0.99 0.61
C SER A 150 12.30 -0.35 1.29
N SER A 151 12.21 0.99 1.30
CA SER A 151 11.06 1.70 1.85
C SER A 151 9.81 1.48 0.99
N ILE A 152 9.94 1.56 -0.34
CA ILE A 152 8.82 1.34 -1.28
C ILE A 152 8.30 -0.09 -1.17
N THR A 153 9.17 -1.09 -1.14
CA THR A 153 8.75 -2.50 -1.02
C THR A 153 8.07 -2.79 0.31
N CYS A 154 8.52 -2.18 1.41
CA CYS A 154 7.85 -2.31 2.71
C CYS A 154 6.43 -1.74 2.67
N VAL A 155 6.26 -0.53 2.10
CA VAL A 155 4.96 0.13 1.99
C VAL A 155 3.99 -0.68 1.11
N THR A 156 4.45 -1.24 -0.01
CA THR A 156 3.59 -2.04 -0.88
C THR A 156 3.13 -3.33 -0.19
N ILE A 157 4.01 -4.01 0.55
CA ILE A 157 3.65 -5.22 1.31
C ILE A 157 2.60 -4.89 2.39
N LEU A 158 2.80 -3.80 3.14
CA LEU A 158 1.85 -3.37 4.18
C LEU A 158 0.47 -3.02 3.58
N ALA A 159 0.44 -2.33 2.44
CA ALA A 159 -0.80 -2.00 1.76
C ALA A 159 -1.56 -3.26 1.29
N LEU A 160 -0.86 -4.27 0.79
CA LEU A 160 -1.46 -5.55 0.39
C LEU A 160 -2.03 -6.30 1.59
N ILE A 161 -1.29 -6.38 2.70
CA ILE A 161 -1.77 -7.02 3.93
C ILE A 161 -3.03 -6.30 4.44
N PHE A 162 -3.01 -4.97 4.49
CA PHE A 162 -4.17 -4.18 4.91
C PHE A 162 -5.35 -4.39 3.97
N GLY A 163 -5.13 -4.42 2.66
CA GLY A 163 -6.16 -4.70 1.66
C GLY A 163 -6.79 -6.09 1.84
N ILE A 164 -5.98 -7.12 2.10
CA ILE A 164 -6.47 -8.49 2.36
C ILE A 164 -7.29 -8.53 3.66
N ILE A 165 -6.80 -7.92 4.74
CA ILE A 165 -7.51 -7.86 6.02
C ILE A 165 -8.84 -7.10 5.85
N TYR A 166 -8.81 -5.95 5.19
CA TYR A 166 -10.02 -5.16 4.92
C TYR A 166 -11.03 -5.97 4.11
N TYR A 167 -10.62 -6.59 3.00
CA TYR A 167 -11.51 -7.41 2.18
C TYR A 167 -12.09 -8.59 2.97
N ARG A 168 -11.25 -9.27 3.74
CA ARG A 168 -11.64 -10.44 4.55
C ARG A 168 -12.63 -10.11 5.67
N PHE A 169 -12.58 -8.89 6.19
CA PHE A 169 -13.36 -8.44 7.35
C PHE A 169 -14.29 -7.25 7.02
N ARG A 170 -14.55 -6.94 5.74
CA ARG A 170 -15.31 -5.73 5.36
C ARG A 170 -16.67 -5.62 6.04
N PHE A 171 -17.43 -6.72 6.05
CA PHE A 171 -18.76 -6.77 6.67
C PHE A 171 -18.68 -6.61 8.19
N ALA A 172 -17.61 -7.13 8.81
CA ALA A 172 -17.39 -6.99 10.24
C ALA A 172 -17.08 -5.54 10.64
N PHE A 173 -16.25 -4.84 9.86
CA PHE A 173 -15.97 -3.42 10.05
C PHE A 173 -17.22 -2.58 9.82
N GLU A 174 -17.93 -2.80 8.73
CA GLU A 174 -19.13 -2.03 8.39
C GLU A 174 -20.24 -2.19 9.44
N TYR A 175 -20.48 -3.42 9.88
CA TYR A 175 -21.37 -3.71 11.01
C TYR A 175 -20.91 -3.02 12.30
N PHE A 176 -19.60 -3.01 12.58
CA PHE A 176 -19.04 -2.35 13.76
C PHE A 176 -19.30 -0.84 13.74
N PHE A 177 -19.07 -0.18 12.60
CA PHE A 177 -19.37 1.24 12.42
C PHE A 177 -20.87 1.52 12.56
N LEU A 178 -21.73 0.70 11.95
CA LEU A 178 -23.18 0.81 12.10
C LEU A 178 -23.60 0.73 13.57
N ARG A 179 -23.05 -0.23 14.32
CA ARG A 179 -23.33 -0.40 15.75
C ARG A 179 -22.91 0.84 16.56
N ILE A 180 -21.73 1.40 16.28
CA ILE A 180 -21.27 2.64 16.91
C ILE A 180 -22.24 3.78 16.61
N LYS A 181 -22.61 3.97 15.34
CA LYS A 181 -23.55 5.00 14.92
C LYS A 181 -24.89 4.89 15.64
N MET A 182 -25.42 3.67 15.78
CA MET A 182 -26.67 3.44 16.50
C MET A 182 -26.54 3.72 18.00
N LYS A 183 -25.43 3.32 18.65
CA LYS A 183 -25.17 3.65 20.06
C LYS A 183 -25.07 5.16 20.28
N LEU A 184 -24.40 5.88 19.37
CA LEU A 184 -24.25 7.34 19.45
C LEU A 184 -25.57 8.08 19.27
N ARG A 185 -26.52 7.54 18.49
CA ARG A 185 -27.83 8.15 18.23
C ARG A 185 -28.82 8.08 19.40
N HIS A 186 -28.42 7.67 20.60
CA HIS A 186 -29.32 7.45 21.74
C HIS A 186 -30.52 6.56 21.37
N TYR A 187 -30.25 5.41 20.75
CA TYR A 187 -31.25 4.35 20.69
C TYR A 187 -31.46 3.84 22.12
N GLN A 188 -32.44 4.41 22.82
CA GLN A 188 -32.97 3.81 24.04
C GLN A 188 -33.47 2.41 23.64
N PRO A 189 -33.09 1.35 24.37
CA PRO A 189 -33.91 0.15 24.33
C PRO A 189 -35.24 0.59 24.95
N LEU A 190 -36.21 0.99 24.11
CA LEU A 190 -37.58 1.05 24.57
C LEU A 190 -37.85 -0.33 25.20
N LEU A 191 -38.43 -0.32 26.39
CA LEU A 191 -38.91 -1.53 27.08
C LEU A 191 -39.40 -2.55 26.06
N GLU A 192 -39.04 -3.82 26.26
CA GLU A 192 -39.21 -5.02 25.43
C GLU A 192 -40.61 -5.25 24.81
N GLU A 193 -41.15 -4.28 24.08
CA GLU A 193 -42.32 -4.42 23.24
C GLU A 193 -41.79 -4.63 21.82
N PHE A 194 -41.66 -5.91 21.48
CA PHE A 194 -41.46 -6.29 20.10
C PHE A 194 -42.73 -5.95 19.31
N ASN A 195 -42.60 -5.07 18.31
CA ASN A 195 -43.68 -4.70 17.40
C ASN A 195 -44.12 -5.86 16.50
N HIS A 196 -43.20 -6.80 16.27
CA HIS A 196 -43.40 -7.94 15.38
C HIS A 196 -43.06 -9.25 16.08
N ASP A 197 -43.79 -10.29 15.69
CA ASP A 197 -43.56 -11.64 16.15
C ASP A 197 -42.32 -12.23 15.44
N ALA A 198 -42.13 -11.91 14.16
CA ALA A 198 -40.94 -12.30 13.43
C ALA A 198 -40.54 -11.33 12.31
N PHE A 199 -39.24 -11.17 12.09
CA PHE A 199 -38.69 -10.61 10.86
C PHE A 199 -38.36 -11.74 9.88
N ILE A 200 -38.80 -11.64 8.63
CA ILE A 200 -38.55 -12.66 7.60
C ILE A 200 -37.43 -12.21 6.66
N SER A 201 -36.34 -12.97 6.65
CA SER A 201 -35.19 -12.81 5.76
C SER A 201 -35.24 -13.86 4.66
N TYR A 202 -35.38 -13.42 3.41
CA TYR A 202 -35.64 -14.30 2.25
C TYR A 202 -35.07 -13.71 0.95
N CYS A 203 -35.02 -14.51 -0.13
CA CYS A 203 -34.55 -14.08 -1.45
C CYS A 203 -35.66 -13.34 -2.20
N HIS A 204 -35.34 -12.27 -2.93
CA HIS A 204 -36.34 -11.52 -3.72
C HIS A 204 -37.14 -12.40 -4.70
N LYS A 205 -36.57 -13.49 -5.22
CA LYS A 205 -37.25 -14.43 -6.11
C LYS A 205 -38.35 -15.24 -5.40
N ASP A 206 -38.23 -15.42 -4.08
CA ASP A 206 -39.20 -16.16 -3.25
C ASP A 206 -40.35 -15.27 -2.75
N ILE A 207 -40.43 -14.01 -3.21
CA ILE A 207 -41.42 -13.04 -2.71
C ILE A 207 -42.87 -13.51 -2.85
N SER A 208 -43.19 -14.25 -3.91
CA SER A 208 -44.55 -14.78 -4.14
C SER A 208 -44.94 -15.76 -3.03
N TRP A 209 -44.07 -16.72 -2.73
CA TRP A 209 -44.29 -17.69 -1.67
C TRP A 209 -44.29 -17.03 -0.29
N VAL A 210 -43.37 -16.08 -0.05
CA VAL A 210 -43.32 -15.34 1.23
C VAL A 210 -44.55 -14.48 1.45
N LYS A 211 -45.19 -13.93 0.41
CA LYS A 211 -46.49 -13.26 0.53
C LYS A 211 -47.59 -14.22 0.97
N THR A 212 -47.65 -15.43 0.41
CA THR A 212 -48.60 -16.44 0.87
C THR A 212 -48.37 -16.84 2.33
N LEU A 213 -47.10 -17.04 2.72
CA LEU A 213 -46.71 -17.25 4.12
C LEU A 213 -47.17 -16.09 5.00
N TYR A 214 -46.95 -14.86 4.55
CA TYR A 214 -47.35 -13.65 5.27
C TYR A 214 -48.85 -13.60 5.52
N ASP A 215 -49.66 -13.77 4.47
CA ASP A 215 -51.12 -13.70 4.57
C ASP A 215 -51.67 -14.81 5.48
N LYS A 216 -51.16 -16.04 5.36
CA LYS A 216 -51.54 -17.18 6.21
C LYS A 216 -51.13 -17.00 7.68
N MET A 217 -50.00 -16.36 7.95
CA MET A 217 -49.58 -16.08 9.33
C MET A 217 -50.36 -14.90 9.93
N GLN A 218 -50.68 -13.90 9.10
CA GLN A 218 -51.48 -12.76 9.50
C GLN A 218 -52.92 -13.18 9.86
N SER A 219 -53.53 -14.08 9.07
CA SER A 219 -54.86 -14.62 9.38
C SER A 219 -54.89 -15.41 10.70
N ARG A 220 -53.75 -15.99 11.10
CA ARG A 220 -53.54 -16.68 12.38
C ARG A 220 -53.12 -15.75 13.53
N GLY A 221 -53.17 -14.43 13.32
CA GLY A 221 -52.94 -13.43 14.37
C GLY A 221 -51.46 -13.16 14.69
N PHE A 222 -50.55 -13.50 13.76
CA PHE A 222 -49.12 -13.18 13.86
C PHE A 222 -48.76 -11.91 13.07
N SER A 223 -47.96 -11.04 13.67
CA SER A 223 -47.38 -9.84 13.05
C SER A 223 -45.99 -10.15 12.49
N LEU A 224 -45.82 -10.10 11.17
CA LEU A 224 -44.52 -10.32 10.53
C LEU A 224 -43.97 -9.01 9.94
N CYS A 225 -42.65 -8.84 10.02
CA CYS A 225 -41.92 -7.74 9.38
C CYS A 225 -41.27 -8.24 8.07
N LEU A 226 -41.54 -7.57 6.96
CA LEU A 226 -40.99 -7.85 5.64
C LEU A 226 -40.27 -6.62 5.07
N TYR A 227 -39.08 -6.83 4.51
CA TYR A 227 -38.25 -5.71 4.02
C TYR A 227 -38.93 -4.87 2.92
N HIS A 228 -39.72 -5.48 2.02
CA HIS A 228 -40.37 -4.77 0.91
C HIS A 228 -41.62 -3.97 1.34
N LYS A 229 -42.08 -4.15 2.58
CA LYS A 229 -43.29 -3.54 3.11
C LYS A 229 -42.98 -2.53 4.21
N ASP A 230 -42.13 -2.91 5.16
CA ASP A 230 -42.00 -2.20 6.43
C ASP A 230 -40.74 -1.31 6.50
N PHE A 231 -39.84 -1.39 5.52
CA PHE A 231 -38.61 -0.60 5.55
C PHE A 231 -38.90 0.86 5.21
N LYS A 232 -38.38 1.76 6.05
CA LYS A 232 -38.54 3.20 5.91
C LYS A 232 -37.74 3.70 4.71
N VAL A 233 -38.41 4.40 3.80
CA VAL A 233 -37.77 5.04 2.65
C VAL A 233 -36.79 6.11 3.13
N GLY A 234 -35.60 6.16 2.52
CA GLY A 234 -34.55 7.14 2.85
C GLY A 234 -33.60 6.73 3.99
N MET A 235 -33.88 5.61 4.68
CA MET A 235 -32.95 5.02 5.64
C MET A 235 -32.05 3.97 4.96
N PRO A 236 -30.75 3.88 5.30
CA PRO A 236 -29.88 2.82 4.78
C PRO A 236 -30.43 1.43 5.11
N ILE A 237 -30.43 0.52 4.14
CA ILE A 237 -31.03 -0.83 4.29
C ILE A 237 -30.46 -1.58 5.50
N ALA A 238 -29.16 -1.44 5.79
CA ALA A 238 -28.56 -2.04 6.98
C ALA A 238 -29.11 -1.49 8.30
N GLU A 239 -29.44 -0.19 8.37
CA GLU A 239 -30.12 0.38 9.54
C GLU A 239 -31.53 -0.21 9.67
N CYS A 240 -32.27 -0.31 8.56
CA CYS A 240 -33.60 -0.94 8.55
C CYS A 240 -33.58 -2.40 8.99
N ILE A 241 -32.63 -3.20 8.52
CA ILE A 241 -32.47 -4.62 8.92
C ILE A 241 -32.25 -4.73 10.42
N VAL A 242 -31.35 -3.90 10.97
CA VAL A 242 -31.05 -3.94 12.39
C VAL A 242 -32.25 -3.46 13.23
N GLU A 243 -33.00 -2.46 12.76
CA GLU A 243 -34.24 -2.03 13.40
C GLU A 243 -35.31 -3.13 13.35
N ALA A 244 -35.49 -3.79 12.21
CA ALA A 244 -36.44 -4.89 12.04
C ALA A 244 -36.12 -6.08 12.95
N ILE A 245 -34.84 -6.45 13.10
CA ILE A 245 -34.43 -7.53 14.01
C ILE A 245 -34.66 -7.13 15.47
N ASN A 246 -34.30 -5.91 15.89
CA ASN A 246 -34.49 -5.49 17.28
C ASN A 246 -35.97 -5.30 17.66
N SER A 247 -36.84 -5.00 16.68
CA SER A 247 -38.28 -4.89 16.87
C SER A 247 -39.04 -6.21 16.69
N SER A 248 -38.35 -7.31 16.39
CA SER A 248 -38.94 -8.64 16.18
C SER A 248 -38.49 -9.65 17.22
N ARG A 249 -39.42 -10.48 17.73
CA ARG A 249 -39.06 -11.53 18.71
C ARG A 249 -38.19 -12.63 18.11
N LYS A 250 -38.50 -13.00 16.87
CA LYS A 250 -37.81 -14.06 16.13
C LYS A 250 -37.29 -13.51 14.80
N VAL A 251 -36.25 -14.16 14.29
CA VAL A 251 -35.74 -13.92 12.93
C VAL A 251 -35.87 -15.21 12.16
N VAL A 252 -36.65 -15.19 11.08
CA VAL A 252 -36.91 -16.36 10.23
C VAL A 252 -36.10 -16.23 8.95
N PHE A 253 -35.20 -17.18 8.70
CA PHE A 253 -34.52 -17.31 7.42
C PHE A 253 -35.26 -18.31 6.54
N VAL A 254 -35.70 -17.87 5.36
CA VAL A 254 -36.28 -18.75 4.33
C VAL A 254 -35.18 -19.19 3.39
N ILE A 255 -34.75 -20.45 3.53
CA ILE A 255 -33.65 -21.04 2.77
C ILE A 255 -34.22 -21.88 1.63
N THR A 256 -34.06 -21.36 0.42
CA THR A 256 -34.39 -22.00 -0.87
C THR A 256 -33.11 -22.20 -1.68
N LYS A 257 -33.19 -22.92 -2.81
CA LYS A 257 -32.04 -23.04 -3.73
C LYS A 257 -31.62 -21.65 -4.24
N ASP A 258 -32.60 -20.84 -4.64
CA ASP A 258 -32.36 -19.46 -5.09
C ASP A 258 -31.72 -18.59 -4.00
N PHE A 259 -32.11 -18.77 -2.75
CA PHE A 259 -31.51 -18.06 -1.63
C PHE A 259 -30.03 -18.40 -1.45
N LEU A 260 -29.67 -19.69 -1.55
CA LEU A 260 -28.28 -20.15 -1.43
C LEU A 260 -27.41 -19.69 -2.60
N GLU A 261 -27.95 -19.68 -3.81
CA GLU A 261 -27.21 -19.30 -5.01
C GLU A 261 -27.03 -17.78 -5.15
N SER A 262 -28.03 -16.99 -4.77
CA SER A 262 -28.07 -15.56 -5.12
C SER A 262 -28.07 -14.59 -3.93
N SER A 263 -28.54 -15.01 -2.75
CA SER A 263 -28.80 -14.10 -1.63
C SER A 263 -27.88 -14.31 -0.43
N TRP A 264 -27.38 -15.52 -0.17
CA TRP A 264 -26.63 -15.82 1.06
C TRP A 264 -25.43 -14.90 1.31
N GLY A 265 -24.71 -14.50 0.26
CA GLY A 265 -23.54 -13.62 0.35
C GLY A 265 -23.83 -12.14 0.13
N THR A 266 -25.11 -11.75 -0.03
CA THR A 266 -25.46 -10.34 -0.19
C THR A 266 -25.24 -9.61 1.12
N TYR A 267 -25.01 -8.31 1.00
CA TYR A 267 -24.79 -7.44 2.14
C TYR A 267 -25.92 -7.52 3.17
N GLU A 268 -27.17 -7.55 2.71
CA GLU A 268 -28.36 -7.61 3.55
C GLU A 268 -28.40 -8.88 4.42
N ILE A 269 -28.16 -10.05 3.81
CA ILE A 269 -28.16 -11.32 4.52
C ILE A 269 -26.97 -11.43 5.46
N GLU A 270 -25.79 -10.96 5.06
CA GLU A 270 -24.62 -10.89 5.94
C GLU A 270 -24.87 -10.01 7.16
N MET A 271 -25.55 -8.87 6.99
CA MET A 271 -25.96 -7.99 8.09
C MET A 271 -26.98 -8.66 9.02
N THR A 272 -28.03 -9.30 8.47
CA THR A 272 -29.01 -10.06 9.26
C THR A 272 -28.32 -11.16 10.05
N ARG A 273 -27.44 -11.94 9.40
CA ARG A 273 -26.62 -13.00 10.02
C ARG A 273 -25.79 -12.48 11.18
N MET A 274 -25.02 -11.41 10.94
CA MET A 274 -24.15 -10.81 11.94
C MET A 274 -24.92 -10.25 13.14
N HIS A 275 -26.13 -9.75 12.94
CA HIS A 275 -26.94 -9.21 14.03
C HIS A 275 -27.73 -10.29 14.78
N ALA A 276 -28.36 -11.23 14.05
CA ALA A 276 -29.18 -12.29 14.63
C ALA A 276 -28.37 -13.37 15.36
N PHE A 277 -27.14 -13.66 14.92
CA PHE A 277 -26.33 -14.76 15.48
C PHE A 277 -25.36 -14.31 16.58
N ARG A 278 -25.45 -13.06 17.04
CA ARG A 278 -24.58 -12.52 18.10
C ARG A 278 -25.27 -12.52 19.46
N GLU A 279 -24.44 -12.53 20.51
CA GLU A 279 -24.83 -12.23 21.90
C GLU A 279 -25.91 -13.16 22.49
N GLY A 280 -25.88 -14.46 22.17
CA GLY A 280 -26.80 -15.45 22.75
C GLY A 280 -28.20 -15.44 22.12
N ARG A 281 -28.40 -14.68 21.03
CA ARG A 281 -29.67 -14.56 20.31
C ARG A 281 -29.93 -15.68 19.30
N GLU A 282 -29.07 -16.69 19.21
CA GLU A 282 -29.23 -17.78 18.24
C GLU A 282 -30.55 -18.56 18.44
N SER A 283 -31.08 -18.61 19.67
CA SER A 283 -32.38 -19.21 19.99
C SER A 283 -33.59 -18.42 19.44
N MET A 284 -33.39 -17.19 18.98
CA MET A 284 -34.40 -16.38 18.30
C MET A 284 -34.50 -16.71 16.80
N VAL A 285 -33.57 -17.51 16.28
CA VAL A 285 -33.47 -17.81 14.85
C VAL A 285 -34.29 -19.05 14.51
N ILE A 286 -35.13 -18.91 13.50
CA ILE A 286 -35.87 -19.99 12.87
C ILE A 286 -35.36 -20.11 11.43
N VAL A 287 -35.14 -21.34 10.98
CA VAL A 287 -34.74 -21.65 9.61
C VAL A 287 -35.86 -22.44 8.96
N ILE A 288 -36.44 -21.89 7.90
CA ILE A 288 -37.36 -22.62 7.02
C ILE A 288 -36.54 -23.18 5.86
N LEU A 289 -36.55 -24.49 5.68
CA LEU A 289 -35.94 -25.16 4.51
C LEU A 289 -37.03 -25.47 3.47
N LYS A 290 -36.77 -25.11 2.21
CA LYS A 290 -37.59 -25.48 1.05
C LYS A 290 -36.71 -26.17 0.00
N ASP A 291 -37.31 -26.83 -0.99
CA ASP A 291 -36.65 -27.46 -2.13
C ASP A 291 -35.75 -28.67 -1.79
N ASP A 292 -36.10 -29.40 -0.73
CA ASP A 292 -35.43 -30.62 -0.28
C ASP A 292 -33.90 -30.45 -0.05
N ILE A 293 -33.52 -29.27 0.45
CA ILE A 293 -32.12 -28.92 0.72
C ILE A 293 -31.60 -29.75 1.90
N LYS A 294 -30.57 -30.56 1.63
CA LYS A 294 -29.85 -31.29 2.67
C LYS A 294 -28.92 -30.36 3.45
N LYS A 295 -28.72 -30.68 4.73
CA LYS A 295 -27.84 -29.93 5.65
C LYS A 295 -26.43 -29.71 5.09
N ASP A 296 -25.89 -30.63 4.30
CA ASP A 296 -24.54 -30.54 3.73
C ASP A 296 -24.39 -29.43 2.70
N TYR A 297 -25.49 -28.96 2.09
CA TYR A 297 -25.47 -27.82 1.18
C TYR A 297 -25.63 -26.48 1.90
N LEU A 298 -25.89 -26.50 3.22
CA LEU A 298 -26.03 -25.26 3.97
C LEU A 298 -24.69 -24.54 4.13
N PRO A 299 -24.71 -23.20 4.14
CA PRO A 299 -23.54 -22.40 4.41
C PRO A 299 -22.94 -22.70 5.78
N LYS A 300 -21.62 -22.56 5.89
CA LYS A 300 -20.86 -22.88 7.10
C LYS A 300 -21.42 -22.21 8.36
N ALA A 301 -21.84 -20.95 8.27
CA ALA A 301 -22.36 -20.23 9.43
C ALA A 301 -23.68 -20.79 9.97
N LEU A 302 -24.59 -21.29 9.11
CA LEU A 302 -25.81 -21.97 9.59
C LEU A 302 -25.47 -23.34 10.20
N LYS A 303 -24.51 -24.06 9.60
CA LYS A 303 -24.04 -25.34 10.16
C LYS A 303 -23.45 -25.18 11.56
N GLU A 304 -22.68 -24.11 11.79
CA GLU A 304 -22.05 -23.79 13.08
C GLU A 304 -23.06 -23.55 14.21
N ILE A 305 -24.23 -23.00 13.89
CA ILE A 305 -25.29 -22.73 14.88
C ILE A 305 -26.47 -23.70 14.79
N TRP A 306 -26.37 -24.75 13.98
CA TRP A 306 -27.50 -25.62 13.63
C TRP A 306 -28.21 -26.22 14.84
N TYR A 307 -27.48 -26.49 15.92
CA TYR A 307 -28.02 -27.07 17.16
C TYR A 307 -28.71 -26.03 18.07
N LYS A 308 -28.58 -24.74 17.78
CA LYS A 308 -29.19 -23.64 18.54
C LYS A 308 -30.43 -23.04 17.88
N VAL A 309 -30.62 -23.29 16.58
CA VAL A 309 -31.71 -22.72 15.78
C VAL A 309 -32.84 -23.74 15.62
N VAL A 310 -34.07 -23.25 15.48
CA VAL A 310 -35.21 -24.12 15.16
C VAL A 310 -35.31 -24.29 13.65
N CYS A 311 -35.36 -25.53 13.17
CA CYS A 311 -35.53 -25.83 11.75
C CYS A 311 -36.94 -26.36 11.46
N ILE A 312 -37.59 -25.80 10.45
CA ILE A 312 -38.90 -26.23 9.93
C ILE A 312 -38.74 -26.49 8.44
N VAL A 313 -39.18 -27.66 7.97
CA VAL A 313 -39.07 -28.04 6.55
C VAL A 313 -40.43 -27.83 5.90
N TRP A 314 -40.44 -27.11 4.78
CA TRP A 314 -41.62 -26.98 3.93
C TRP A 314 -41.89 -28.31 3.21
N PRO A 315 -43.13 -28.82 3.22
CA PRO A 315 -43.45 -30.09 2.56
C PRO A 315 -43.25 -29.98 1.05
N SER A 316 -42.57 -30.98 0.47
CA SER A 316 -42.35 -31.08 -0.98
C SER A 316 -43.58 -31.68 -1.67
N ASP A 317 -43.98 -31.12 -2.81
CA ASP A 317 -45.22 -31.50 -3.53
C ASP A 317 -45.25 -32.98 -3.97
N SER A 318 -44.09 -33.65 -4.05
CA SER A 318 -43.97 -35.01 -4.57
C SER A 318 -44.28 -36.13 -3.57
N GLU A 319 -44.28 -35.87 -2.25
CA GLU A 319 -44.45 -36.90 -1.21
C GLU A 319 -45.32 -36.46 -0.02
N ALA A 320 -46.02 -35.33 -0.15
CA ALA A 320 -46.72 -34.72 0.98
C ALA A 320 -48.02 -35.48 1.36
N PRO A 321 -48.17 -35.96 2.60
CA PRO A 321 -49.45 -36.45 3.10
C PRO A 321 -50.53 -35.35 3.02
N TYR A 322 -51.81 -35.76 3.04
CA TYR A 322 -52.94 -34.85 3.23
C TYR A 322 -52.70 -33.99 4.49
N ASN A 323 -52.92 -32.67 4.39
CA ASN A 323 -52.70 -31.65 5.44
C ASN A 323 -51.23 -31.31 5.81
N SER A 324 -50.24 -31.74 5.03
CA SER A 324 -48.83 -31.42 5.26
C SER A 324 -48.52 -29.92 5.35
N GLU A 325 -49.17 -29.08 4.54
CA GLU A 325 -49.05 -27.62 4.65
C GLU A 325 -49.56 -27.10 6.00
N GLU A 326 -50.72 -27.58 6.45
CA GLU A 326 -51.31 -27.09 7.71
C GLU A 326 -50.42 -27.43 8.90
N ILE A 327 -49.85 -28.65 8.92
CA ILE A 327 -48.86 -29.08 9.91
C ILE A 327 -47.64 -28.15 9.93
N PHE A 328 -47.18 -27.69 8.76
CA PHE A 328 -46.10 -26.71 8.68
C PHE A 328 -46.49 -25.39 9.37
N TYR A 329 -47.69 -24.86 9.07
CA TYR A 329 -48.16 -23.60 9.66
C TYR A 329 -48.35 -23.72 11.17
N GLU A 330 -48.94 -24.81 11.65
CA GLU A 330 -49.08 -25.09 13.09
C GLU A 330 -47.71 -25.11 13.78
N LYS A 331 -46.74 -25.83 13.22
CA LYS A 331 -45.38 -25.90 13.77
C LYS A 331 -44.70 -24.52 13.80
N LEU A 332 -44.89 -23.72 12.76
CA LEU A 332 -44.36 -22.36 12.71
C LEU A 332 -45.01 -21.46 13.76
N CYS A 333 -46.35 -21.54 13.93
CA CYS A 333 -47.08 -20.79 14.96
C CYS A 333 -46.59 -21.16 16.37
N LEU A 334 -46.44 -22.46 16.65
CA LEU A 334 -45.89 -22.93 17.93
C LEU A 334 -44.49 -22.36 18.17
N THR A 335 -43.62 -22.39 17.15
CA THR A 335 -42.24 -21.91 17.26
C THR A 335 -42.16 -20.38 17.48
N LEU A 336 -43.06 -19.61 16.87
CA LEU A 336 -43.13 -18.16 17.05
C LEU A 336 -43.75 -17.74 18.39
N SER A 337 -44.51 -18.62 19.03
CA SER A 337 -45.26 -18.31 20.25
C SER A 337 -44.44 -18.43 21.54
N ASP A 338 -43.41 -19.28 21.58
CA ASP A 338 -42.35 -19.40 22.62
C ASP A 338 -42.78 -19.22 24.10
N GLY A 339 -44.06 -19.50 24.43
CA GLY A 339 -44.64 -19.34 25.77
C GLY A 339 -45.95 -18.54 25.90
N ARG A 340 -46.51 -17.94 24.83
CA ARG A 340 -47.88 -17.37 24.83
C ARG A 340 -48.77 -18.14 23.86
N MET A 341 -49.62 -19.04 24.36
CA MET A 341 -50.67 -19.67 23.56
C MET A 341 -51.58 -18.60 22.95
N LYS A 342 -51.44 -18.36 21.65
CA LYS A 342 -52.53 -17.87 20.80
C LYS A 342 -53.04 -19.11 20.09
N PHE A 343 -54.24 -19.57 20.44
CA PHE A 343 -54.85 -20.74 19.80
C PHE A 343 -54.92 -20.52 18.28
N CYS A 344 -54.37 -21.45 17.52
CA CYS A 344 -54.68 -21.60 16.10
C CYS A 344 -56.06 -22.24 15.99
N ASP A 345 -57.12 -21.52 16.36
CA ASP A 345 -58.47 -22.01 16.14
C ASP A 345 -58.82 -21.78 14.67
N ASP A 346 -58.89 -22.90 13.95
CA ASP A 346 -59.43 -23.00 12.61
C ASP A 346 -60.96 -22.88 12.69
N ASN A 347 -61.46 -21.68 13.03
CA ASN A 347 -62.88 -21.36 12.93
C ASN A 347 -63.23 -21.03 11.47
N THR A 348 -63.22 -22.06 10.63
CA THR A 348 -64.23 -22.17 9.57
C THR A 348 -65.24 -23.23 9.99
N SER A 349 -66.21 -22.75 10.77
CA SER A 349 -67.44 -23.43 11.08
C SER A 349 -68.07 -24.04 9.83
N LYS A 350 -68.16 -25.37 9.82
CA LYS A 350 -69.34 -26.05 9.29
C LYS A 350 -70.58 -25.48 9.99
N LEU A 351 -71.39 -24.75 9.25
CA LEU A 351 -72.85 -24.82 9.22
C LEU A 351 -73.39 -23.98 8.06
#